data_AF-L9V3H5-F1
#
_entry.id   AF-L9V3H5-F1
#
_cell.length_a   1.000
_cell.length_b   1.000
_cell.length_c   1.000
_cell.angle_alpha   90.00
_cell.angle_beta   90.00
_cell.angle_gamma   90.00
#
_symmetry.space_group_name_H-M   'P 1'
#
loop_
_entity.id
_entity.type
_entity.pdbx_description
1 polymer ?
#
loop_
_entity_poly.entity_id
_entity_poly.type
_entity_poly.pdbx_seq_one_letter_code
_entity_poly.pdbx_strand_id
1 'polypeptide(L)'
;MLGDQVTISGPTYVGLDITVSGQARPRYTDNGYEADIRAAIESFVHPLIGFDGDGWPFGRSLKTAEIAEQVTALDGIDHVSDVEITAHGGTTINGTVSISDQELFSVVNVSTNLEVPTTDDRGR
;
A
#
# COMPACT_ATOMS: atom_id res chain seq x y z
N MET A 1 23.04 -26.14 32.01
CA MET A 1 23.03 -25.14 30.93
C MET A 1 22.04 -25.63 29.89
N LEU A 2 20.77 -25.21 29.96
CA LEU A 2 19.84 -25.44 28.84
C LEU A 2 20.11 -24.33 27.83
N GLY A 3 20.68 -24.69 26.68
CA GLY A 3 20.73 -23.79 25.53
C GLY A 3 19.35 -23.77 24.92
N ASP A 4 18.60 -22.71 25.17
CA ASP A 4 17.32 -22.47 24.50
C ASP A 4 17.63 -22.25 23.01
N GLN A 5 17.39 -23.28 22.21
CA GLN A 5 17.59 -23.21 20.77
C GLN A 5 16.37 -22.49 20.19
N VAL A 6 16.38 -21.16 20.28
CA VAL A 6 15.39 -20.29 19.66
C VAL A 6 15.49 -20.50 18.15
N THR A 7 14.63 -21.37 17.62
CA THR A 7 14.45 -21.52 16.19
C THR A 7 13.58 -20.36 15.75
N ILE A 8 14.21 -19.33 15.21
CA ILE A 8 13.52 -18.18 14.61
C ILE A 8 12.85 -18.70 13.33
N SER A 9 11.63 -19.23 13.44
CA SER A 9 10.72 -19.22 12.30
C SER A 9 10.36 -17.75 12.10
N GLY A 10 10.91 -17.13 11.05
CA GLY A 10 10.51 -15.78 10.68
C GLY A 10 8.98 -15.73 10.50
N PRO A 11 8.32 -14.59 10.79
CA PRO A 11 6.88 -14.47 10.64
C PRO A 11 6.48 -14.78 9.20
N THR A 12 5.31 -15.40 9.02
CA THR A 12 4.78 -15.68 7.68
C THR A 12 4.35 -14.36 7.04
N TYR A 13 4.97 -14.00 5.93
CA TYR A 13 4.63 -12.78 5.21
C TYR A 13 3.62 -13.06 4.10
N VAL A 14 2.52 -12.34 4.12
CA VAL A 14 1.53 -12.29 3.04
C VAL A 14 1.96 -11.17 2.10
N GLY A 15 2.42 -11.57 0.91
CA GLY A 15 2.81 -10.64 -0.14
C GLY A 15 1.61 -9.89 -0.69
N LEU A 16 1.70 -8.56 -0.80
CA LEU A 16 0.68 -7.71 -1.36
C LEU A 16 1.16 -7.09 -2.69
N ASP A 17 0.34 -7.27 -3.70
CA ASP A 17 0.44 -6.64 -5.01
C ASP A 17 -0.68 -5.60 -5.09
N ILE A 18 -0.30 -4.33 -5.12
CA ILE A 18 -1.23 -3.22 -5.00
C ILE A 18 -1.24 -2.43 -6.30
N THR A 19 -2.42 -2.26 -6.88
CA THR A 19 -2.62 -1.43 -8.07
C THR A 19 -3.47 -0.24 -7.69
N VAL A 20 -2.93 0.96 -7.88
CA VAL A 20 -3.64 2.21 -7.62
C VAL A 20 -4.00 2.89 -8.92
N SER A 21 -5.28 3.17 -9.14
CA SER A 21 -5.77 3.90 -10.31
C SER A 21 -6.38 5.23 -9.89
N GLY A 22 -6.13 6.28 -10.67
CA GLY A 22 -6.61 7.61 -10.33
C GLY A 22 -6.06 8.68 -11.23
N GLN A 23 -5.99 9.90 -10.71
CA GLN A 23 -5.48 11.05 -11.44
C GLN A 23 -4.37 11.74 -10.65
N ALA A 24 -3.23 11.96 -11.30
CA ALA A 24 -2.14 12.75 -10.74
C ALA A 24 -2.40 14.24 -10.97
N ARG A 25 -1.89 15.10 -10.07
CA ARG A 25 -1.99 16.55 -10.27
C ARG A 25 -1.05 16.99 -11.40
N PRO A 26 -1.47 17.92 -12.27
CA PRO A 26 -0.69 18.34 -13.44
C PRO A 26 0.68 18.92 -13.11
N ARG A 27 0.84 19.51 -11.90
CA ARG A 27 2.11 20.05 -11.40
C ARG A 27 3.15 18.99 -11.00
N TYR A 28 2.74 17.73 -10.85
CA TYR A 28 3.58 16.62 -10.38
C TYR A 28 3.70 15.47 -11.39
N THR A 29 3.11 15.62 -12.57
CA THR A 29 3.13 14.59 -13.61
C THR A 29 4.53 14.21 -14.06
N ASP A 30 5.45 15.17 -14.14
CA ASP A 30 6.83 14.91 -14.58
C ASP A 30 7.71 14.24 -13.51
N ASN A 31 7.24 14.16 -12.26
CA ASN A 31 8.11 13.86 -11.13
C ASN A 31 7.55 12.70 -10.28
N GLY A 32 7.94 11.48 -10.63
CA GLY A 32 8.23 10.40 -9.67
C GLY A 32 7.15 9.97 -8.68
N TYR A 33 5.87 10.32 -8.87
CA TYR A 33 4.79 10.02 -7.93
C TYR A 33 4.68 8.52 -7.61
N GLU A 34 5.09 7.63 -8.53
CA GLU A 34 5.18 6.19 -8.29
C GLU A 34 6.03 5.84 -7.07
N ALA A 35 7.19 6.49 -6.91
CA ALA A 35 8.09 6.22 -5.80
C ALA A 35 7.48 6.71 -4.48
N ASP A 36 6.82 7.88 -4.49
CA ASP A 36 6.15 8.44 -3.31
C ASP A 36 4.95 7.60 -2.89
N ILE A 37 4.11 7.18 -3.85
CA ILE A 37 2.98 6.27 -3.63
C ILE A 37 3.48 4.95 -3.04
N ARG A 38 4.50 4.37 -3.66
CA ARG A 38 5.11 3.13 -3.18
C ARG A 38 5.62 3.29 -1.75
N ALA A 39 6.40 4.33 -1.47
CA ALA A 39 6.97 4.59 -0.15
C ALA A 39 5.88 4.82 0.90
N ALA A 40 4.80 5.53 0.56
CA ALA A 40 3.67 5.75 1.45
C ALA A 40 2.95 4.43 1.80
N ILE A 41 2.66 3.60 0.78
CA ILE A 41 2.02 2.31 0.96
C ILE A 41 2.91 1.35 1.77
N GLU A 42 4.19 1.24 1.42
CA GLU A 42 5.17 0.42 2.13
C GLU A 42 5.31 0.85 3.59
N SER A 43 5.38 2.16 3.85
CA SER A 43 5.45 2.70 5.20
C SER A 43 4.18 2.41 5.99
N PHE A 44 3.01 2.52 5.36
CA PHE A 44 1.72 2.32 6.02
C PHE A 44 1.50 0.89 6.49
N VAL A 45 1.84 -0.11 5.66
CA VAL A 45 1.72 -1.54 6.05
C VAL A 45 2.98 -2.07 6.76
N HIS A 46 3.94 -1.20 7.08
CA HIS A 46 5.21 -1.62 7.67
C HIS A 46 5.00 -2.15 9.10
N PRO A 47 5.56 -3.33 9.45
CA PRO A 47 5.36 -3.94 10.77
C PRO A 47 6.03 -3.17 11.93
N LEU A 48 6.95 -2.25 11.63
CA LEU A 48 7.69 -1.48 12.65
C LEU A 48 7.35 0.01 12.72
N ILE A 49 6.81 0.59 11.65
CA ILE A 49 6.57 2.05 11.55
C ILE A 49 5.20 2.39 10.97
N GLY A 50 4.44 1.39 10.53
CA GLY A 50 3.16 1.57 9.88
C GLY A 50 2.02 1.82 10.85
N PHE A 51 0.83 1.88 10.28
CA PHE A 51 -0.44 2.23 10.91
C PHE A 51 -0.45 3.63 11.57
N ASP A 52 0.07 3.75 12.79
CA ASP A 52 0.13 5.00 13.58
C ASP A 52 1.56 5.27 14.12
N GLY A 53 2.58 4.62 13.54
CA GLY A 53 3.97 4.71 14.00
C GLY A 53 4.37 3.63 15.01
N ASP A 54 3.41 2.85 15.50
CA ASP A 54 3.64 1.70 16.38
C ASP A 54 3.89 0.38 15.62
N GLY A 55 3.76 0.41 14.29
CA GLY A 55 3.88 -0.76 13.42
C GLY A 55 2.54 -1.43 13.15
N TRP A 56 2.46 -2.12 12.00
CA TRP A 56 1.25 -2.85 11.63
C TRP A 56 1.00 -4.04 12.58
N PRO A 57 -0.17 -4.11 13.25
CA PRO A 57 -0.46 -5.20 14.16
C PRO A 57 -0.69 -6.52 13.41
N PHE A 58 -0.13 -7.61 13.93
CA PHE A 58 -0.34 -8.97 13.41
C PHE A 58 -1.83 -9.34 13.38
N GLY A 59 -2.25 -10.06 12.33
CA GLY A 59 -3.65 -10.48 12.18
C GLY A 59 -4.65 -9.39 11.85
N ARG A 60 -4.23 -8.11 11.77
CA ARG A 60 -5.13 -7.04 11.37
C ARG A 60 -5.40 -7.10 9.88
N SER A 61 -6.66 -6.96 9.52
CA SER A 61 -7.08 -6.85 8.14
C SER A 61 -6.76 -5.47 7.55
N LEU A 62 -6.38 -5.46 6.27
CA LEU A 62 -6.12 -4.27 5.48
C LEU A 62 -7.27 -4.03 4.52
N LYS A 63 -7.79 -2.80 4.46
CA LYS A 63 -8.83 -2.42 3.50
C LYS A 63 -8.25 -1.63 2.34
N THR A 64 -8.76 -1.87 1.13
CA THR A 64 -8.45 -1.06 -0.06
C THR A 64 -8.75 0.43 0.16
N ALA A 65 -9.82 0.74 0.89
CA ALA A 65 -10.17 2.10 1.26
C ALA A 65 -9.11 2.80 2.13
N GLU A 66 -8.48 2.10 3.08
CA GLU A 66 -7.40 2.68 3.89
C GLU A 66 -6.19 3.03 3.01
N ILE A 67 -5.83 2.16 2.06
CA ILE A 67 -4.78 2.46 1.08
C ILE A 67 -5.17 3.66 0.20
N ALA A 68 -6.41 3.71 -0.28
CA ALA A 68 -6.90 4.82 -1.10
C ALA A 68 -6.79 6.16 -0.34
N GLU A 69 -7.13 6.18 0.95
CA GLU A 69 -7.00 7.37 1.80
C GLU A 69 -5.54 7.80 1.96
N GLN A 70 -4.63 6.85 2.22
CA GLN A 70 -3.20 7.15 2.34
C GLN A 70 -2.59 7.70 1.06
N VAL A 71 -2.97 7.15 -0.09
CA VAL A 71 -2.48 7.64 -1.39
C VAL A 71 -3.11 8.99 -1.74
N THR A 72 -4.40 9.19 -1.45
CA THR A 72 -5.08 10.47 -1.70
C THR A 72 -4.51 11.60 -0.83
N ALA A 73 -3.94 11.28 0.33
CA ALA A 73 -3.27 12.26 1.19
C ALA A 73 -1.95 12.81 0.60
N LEU A 74 -1.40 12.18 -0.45
CA LEU A 74 -0.18 12.65 -1.11
C LEU A 74 -0.44 13.90 -1.94
N ASP A 75 0.43 14.90 -1.80
CA ASP A 75 0.35 16.16 -2.54
C ASP A 75 0.34 15.99 -4.07
N GLY A 76 0.96 14.91 -4.56
CA GLY A 76 1.04 14.54 -5.96
C GLY A 76 -0.28 14.05 -6.57
N ILE A 77 -1.24 13.64 -5.74
CA ILE A 77 -2.45 12.95 -6.17
C ILE A 77 -3.63 13.92 -6.15
N ASP A 78 -4.41 13.91 -7.23
CA ASP A 78 -5.64 14.70 -7.29
C ASP A 78 -6.80 13.93 -6.68
N HIS A 79 -7.03 12.70 -7.17
CA HIS A 79 -7.95 11.75 -6.58
C HIS A 79 -7.58 10.31 -6.95
N VAL A 80 -7.98 9.36 -6.12
CA VAL A 80 -7.90 7.93 -6.39
C VAL A 80 -9.27 7.45 -6.84
N SER A 81 -9.34 6.79 -7.99
CA SER A 81 -10.60 6.26 -8.55
C SER A 81 -10.83 4.82 -8.11
N ASP A 82 -9.77 4.01 -8.05
CA ASP A 82 -9.85 2.60 -7.70
C ASP A 82 -8.55 2.09 -7.07
N VAL A 83 -8.66 1.16 -6.13
CA VAL A 83 -7.51 0.48 -5.51
C VAL A 83 -7.80 -1.02 -5.48
N GLU A 84 -6.92 -1.76 -6.13
CA GLU A 84 -6.94 -3.22 -6.14
C GLU A 84 -5.78 -3.75 -5.29
N ILE A 85 -6.08 -4.71 -4.42
CA ILE A 85 -5.08 -5.41 -3.62
C ILE A 85 -5.19 -6.90 -3.91
N THR A 86 -4.13 -7.45 -4.47
CA THR A 86 -3.93 -8.88 -4.65
C THR A 86 -3.03 -9.40 -3.54
N ALA A 87 -3.55 -10.27 -2.69
CA ALA A 87 -2.78 -10.89 -1.63
C ALA A 87 -2.31 -12.29 -2.06
N HIS A 88 -1.02 -12.55 -1.96
CA HIS A 88 -0.39 -13.86 -2.15
C HIS A 88 -0.41 -14.67 -0.85
N GLY A 89 -1.59 -14.75 -0.23
CA GLY A 89 -1.84 -15.37 1.07
C GLY A 89 -3.06 -14.76 1.75
N GLY A 90 -3.43 -15.28 2.92
CA GLY A 90 -4.61 -14.80 3.66
C GLY A 90 -5.93 -15.02 2.91
N THR A 91 -6.91 -14.16 3.17
CA THR A 91 -8.25 -14.21 2.57
C THR A 91 -8.71 -12.81 2.19
N THR A 92 -9.00 -12.59 0.91
CA THR A 92 -9.53 -11.32 0.40
C THR A 92 -11.03 -11.41 0.21
N ILE A 93 -11.78 -10.52 0.88
CA ILE A 93 -13.25 -10.44 0.80
C ILE A 93 -13.66 -8.99 0.67
N ASN A 94 -14.38 -8.62 -0.40
CA ASN A 94 -14.91 -7.26 -0.62
C ASN A 94 -13.86 -6.15 -0.41
N GLY A 95 -12.68 -6.28 -1.00
CA GLY A 95 -11.59 -5.29 -0.85
C GLY A 95 -10.96 -5.24 0.54
N THR A 96 -11.22 -6.24 1.39
CA THR A 96 -10.56 -6.40 2.69
C THR A 96 -9.69 -7.65 2.65
N VAL A 97 -8.40 -7.49 2.88
CA VAL A 97 -7.45 -8.59 3.02
C VAL A 97 -7.33 -8.93 4.50
N SER A 98 -7.73 -10.13 4.88
CA SER A 98 -7.59 -10.66 6.23
C SER A 98 -6.46 -11.67 6.30
N ILE A 99 -5.65 -11.60 7.34
CA ILE A 99 -4.53 -12.51 7.60
C ILE A 99 -4.68 -13.11 9.00
N SER A 100 -3.99 -14.22 9.26
CA SER A 100 -3.96 -14.84 10.58
C SER A 100 -3.16 -14.03 11.59
N ASP A 101 -3.33 -14.32 12.89
CA ASP A 101 -2.65 -13.64 14.00
C ASP A 101 -1.13 -13.84 14.04
N GLN A 102 -0.57 -14.69 13.17
CA GLN A 102 0.87 -14.96 13.05
C GLN A 102 1.45 -14.47 11.72
N GLU A 103 0.63 -13.82 10.90
CA GLU A 103 1.00 -13.30 9.60
C GLU A 103 1.18 -11.78 9.63
N LEU A 104 2.03 -11.30 8.75
CA LEU A 104 2.26 -9.89 8.48
C LEU A 104 2.10 -9.59 7.00
N PHE A 105 1.71 -8.36 6.67
CA PHE A 105 1.77 -7.89 5.30
C PHE A 105 3.18 -7.53 4.88
N SER A 106 3.49 -7.78 3.61
CA SER A 106 4.71 -7.31 2.96
C SER A 106 4.35 -6.84 1.56
N VAL A 107 4.76 -5.63 1.18
CA VAL A 107 4.53 -5.12 -0.17
C VAL A 107 5.51 -5.78 -1.12
N VAL A 108 4.99 -6.54 -2.09
CA VAL A 108 5.79 -7.18 -3.13
C VAL A 108 5.89 -6.25 -4.33
N ASN A 109 4.74 -5.75 -4.78
CA ASN A 109 4.66 -4.90 -5.94
C ASN A 109 3.67 -3.75 -5.74
N VAL A 110 4.00 -2.58 -6.28
CA VAL A 110 3.10 -1.44 -6.36
C VAL A 110 3.08 -0.99 -7.81
N SER A 111 1.91 -1.02 -8.41
CA SER A 111 1.66 -0.51 -9.76
C SER A 111 0.75 0.69 -9.67
N THR A 112 0.99 1.71 -10.51
CA THR A 112 0.14 2.88 -10.57
C THR A 112 -0.37 3.09 -11.99
N ASN A 113 -1.66 3.35 -12.11
CA ASN A 113 -2.32 3.67 -13.36
C ASN A 113 -2.96 5.04 -13.19
N LEU A 114 -2.11 6.07 -13.13
CA LEU A 114 -2.56 7.45 -12.98
C LEU A 114 -2.71 8.12 -14.34
N GLU A 115 -3.89 8.67 -14.57
CA GLU A 115 -4.14 9.54 -15.70
C GLU A 115 -3.57 10.93 -15.40
N VAL A 116 -3.02 11.54 -16.45
CA VAL A 116 -2.55 12.91 -16.42
C VAL A 116 -3.64 13.76 -17.06
N PRO A 117 -4.12 14.83 -16.40
CA PRO A 117 -4.92 15.81 -17.11
C PRO A 117 -4.06 16.41 -18.22
N THR A 118 -4.33 16.03 -19.47
CA THR A 118 -3.87 16.78 -20.63
C THR A 118 -4.34 18.20 -20.40
N THR A 119 -3.39 19.11 -20.21
CA THR A 119 -3.69 20.54 -20.21
C THR A 119 -4.27 20.83 -21.59
N ASP A 120 -5.59 20.83 -21.69
CA ASP A 120 -6.33 21.28 -22.86
C ASP A 120 -5.88 22.72 -23.08
N ASP A 121 -5.04 22.89 -24.11
CA ASP A 121 -4.60 24.14 -24.69
C ASP A 121 -5.86 24.91 -25.12
N ARG A 122 -6.52 25.56 -24.16
CA ARG A 122 -7.55 26.55 -24.47
C ARG A 122 -6.84 27.81 -24.88
N GLY A 123 -6.45 27.78 -26.16
CA GLY A 123 -6.12 28.94 -26.95
C GLY A 123 -7.17 30.04 -26.76
N ARG A 124 -6.63 31.22 -26.48
CA ARG A 124 -7.09 32.57 -26.84
C ARG A 124 -8.55 32.80 -27.20
#